data_AF-A0A2H0N8E6-F1
#
_entry.id   AF-A0A2H0N8E6-F1
#
_cell.length_a   1.000
_cell.length_b   1.000
_cell.length_c   1.000
_cell.angle_alpha   90.00
_cell.angle_beta   90.00
_cell.angle_gamma   90.00
#
_symmetry.space_group_name_H-M   'P 1'
#
loop_
_entity.id
_entity.type
_entity.pdbx_description
1 polymer ?
#
loop_
_entity_poly.entity_id
_entity_poly.type
_entity_poly.pdbx_seq_one_letter_code
_entity_poly.pdbx_strand_id
1 'polypeptide(L)'
;MKYLDPFYLLLRFVVLRRLYKANLSPAQFAFLEDNTGKQRLSLWVTLIVSVPLYFGVVQSEGNQDRLLMGMIGFVAVTGSGWYVLSFGGIPAKLLDAAMEITFYMWTSFVCALTATLLVLITMFPPLCWPALFIIYLGAIFSGMQYDTTDGMKIGLDETLQRHSRAALQYYKREGIHPDEERNE
;
A
#
# COMPACT_ATOMS: atom_id res chain seq x y z
N MET A 1 -10.68 -9.23 -19.67
CA MET A 1 -11.01 -10.10 -18.51
C MET A 1 -11.00 -9.41 -17.14
N LYS A 2 -10.53 -8.15 -16.98
CA LYS A 2 -10.53 -7.45 -15.66
C LYS A 2 -11.89 -7.42 -14.96
N TYR A 3 -12.98 -7.30 -15.72
CA TYR A 3 -14.35 -7.24 -15.19
C TYR A 3 -14.92 -8.57 -14.67
N LEU A 4 -14.19 -9.67 -14.81
CA LEU A 4 -14.55 -10.99 -14.26
C LEU A 4 -13.63 -11.42 -13.10
N ASP A 5 -12.60 -10.62 -12.78
CA ASP A 5 -11.65 -10.93 -11.72
C ASP A 5 -12.23 -10.53 -10.35
N PRO A 6 -12.45 -11.47 -9.42
CA PRO A 6 -13.09 -11.18 -8.14
C PRO A 6 -12.28 -10.20 -7.28
N PHE A 7 -10.95 -10.22 -7.32
CA PHE A 7 -10.14 -9.26 -6.58
C PHE A 7 -10.21 -7.87 -7.20
N TYR A 8 -10.26 -7.77 -8.53
CA TYR A 8 -10.51 -6.47 -9.17
C TYR A 8 -11.87 -5.89 -8.76
N LEU A 9 -12.93 -6.72 -8.76
CA LEU A 9 -14.27 -6.30 -8.35
C LEU A 9 -14.31 -5.90 -6.88
N LEU A 10 -13.69 -6.67 -6.00
CA LEU A 10 -13.56 -6.35 -4.57
C LEU A 10 -12.86 -4.99 -4.37
N LEU A 11 -11.71 -4.79 -5.01
CA LEU A 11 -10.96 -3.55 -4.90
C LEU A 11 -11.78 -2.37 -5.42
N ARG A 12 -12.36 -2.50 -6.61
CA ARG A 12 -13.11 -1.41 -7.25
C ARG A 12 -14.41 -1.05 -6.52
N PHE A 13 -15.19 -2.03 -6.09
CA PHE A 13 -16.53 -1.82 -5.56
C PHE A 13 -16.62 -1.77 -4.04
N VAL A 14 -15.61 -2.27 -3.33
CA VAL A 14 -15.60 -2.29 -1.86
C VAL A 14 -14.47 -1.43 -1.31
N VAL A 15 -13.22 -1.78 -1.61
CA VAL A 15 -12.04 -1.18 -0.95
C VAL A 15 -11.80 0.26 -1.40
N LEU A 16 -11.65 0.48 -2.71
CA LEU A 16 -11.35 1.77 -3.33
C LEU A 16 -12.60 2.47 -3.87
N ARG A 17 -13.80 2.00 -3.48
CA ARG A 17 -15.09 2.49 -3.99
C ARG A 17 -15.22 4.01 -3.96
N ARG A 18 -14.75 4.64 -2.87
CA ARG A 18 -14.83 6.10 -2.69
C ARG A 18 -13.96 6.84 -3.70
N LEU A 19 -12.77 6.31 -4.01
CA LEU A 19 -11.86 6.90 -4.99
C LEU A 19 -12.40 6.75 -6.41
N TYR A 20 -12.96 5.59 -6.75
CA TYR A 20 -13.59 5.36 -8.05
C TYR A 20 -14.85 6.19 -8.30
N LYS A 21 -15.49 6.68 -7.23
CA LYS A 21 -16.64 7.59 -7.30
C LYS A 21 -16.25 9.06 -7.24
N ALA A 22 -14.98 9.38 -7.00
CA ALA A 22 -14.51 10.74 -7.01
C ALA A 22 -14.43 11.25 -8.46
N ASN A 23 -14.68 12.54 -8.66
CA ASN A 23 -14.49 13.20 -9.96
C ASN A 23 -12.99 13.40 -10.21
N LEU A 24 -12.29 12.30 -10.50
CA LEU A 24 -10.86 12.29 -10.77
C LEU A 24 -10.58 12.80 -12.19
N SER A 25 -9.44 13.48 -12.35
CA SER A 25 -8.90 13.78 -13.68
C SER A 25 -8.52 12.50 -14.43
N PRO A 26 -8.40 12.53 -15.78
CA PRO A 26 -8.00 11.35 -16.55
C PRO A 26 -6.67 10.73 -16.10
N ALA A 27 -5.71 11.55 -15.68
CA ALA A 27 -4.41 11.09 -15.17
C ALA A 27 -4.54 10.37 -13.81
N GLN A 28 -5.31 10.94 -12.89
CA GLN A 28 -5.57 10.31 -11.58
C GLN A 28 -6.35 9.00 -11.72
N PHE A 29 -7.31 8.95 -12.66
CA PHE A 29 -8.05 7.73 -12.95
C PHE A 29 -7.14 6.64 -13.54
N ALA A 30 -6.23 6.99 -14.45
CA ALA A 30 -5.25 6.05 -14.99
C ALA A 30 -4.32 5.51 -13.90
N PHE A 31 -3.87 6.37 -12.98
CA PHE A 31 -3.10 5.96 -11.80
C PHE A 31 -3.89 4.99 -10.91
N LEU A 32 -5.15 5.32 -10.60
CA LEU A 32 -6.02 4.47 -9.77
C LEU A 32 -6.21 3.08 -10.40
N GLU A 33 -6.41 3.01 -11.72
CA GLU A 33 -6.52 1.73 -12.45
C GLU A 33 -5.21 0.93 -12.43
N ASP A 34 -4.06 1.57 -12.57
CA ASP A 34 -2.74 0.92 -12.47
C ASP A 34 -2.51 0.38 -11.05
N ASN A 35 -2.75 1.19 -10.02
CA ASN A 35 -2.54 0.77 -8.64
C ASN A 35 -3.50 -0.35 -8.24
N THR A 36 -4.76 -0.29 -8.69
CA THR A 36 -5.72 -1.38 -8.52
C THR A 36 -5.22 -2.67 -9.19
N GLY A 37 -4.57 -2.56 -10.36
CA GLY A 37 -3.93 -3.67 -11.06
C GLY A 37 -2.82 -4.32 -10.23
N LYS A 38 -1.95 -3.51 -9.60
CA LYS A 38 -0.87 -3.98 -8.72
C LYS A 38 -1.43 -4.64 -7.45
N GLN A 39 -2.37 -4.01 -6.76
CA GLN A 39 -2.99 -4.58 -5.56
C GLN A 39 -3.72 -5.90 -5.85
N ARG A 40 -4.41 -5.99 -6.99
CA ARG A 40 -5.02 -7.22 -7.48
C ARG A 40 -3.99 -8.34 -7.67
N LEU A 41 -2.84 -8.03 -8.27
CA LEU A 41 -1.75 -9.00 -8.43
C LEU A 41 -1.23 -9.46 -7.06
N SER A 42 -1.02 -8.53 -6.13
CA SER A 42 -0.58 -8.84 -4.76
C SER A 42 -1.55 -9.79 -4.04
N LEU A 43 -2.87 -9.58 -4.18
CA LEU A 43 -3.89 -10.47 -3.62
C LEU A 43 -3.86 -11.87 -4.23
N TRP A 44 -3.68 -11.98 -5.55
CA TRP A 44 -3.54 -13.28 -6.20
C TRP A 44 -2.28 -14.02 -5.75
N VAL A 45 -1.15 -13.34 -5.69
CA VAL A 45 0.10 -13.91 -5.18
C VAL A 45 -0.08 -14.38 -3.75
N THR A 46 -0.67 -13.56 -2.89
CA THR A 46 -0.96 -13.92 -1.50
C THR A 46 -1.85 -15.16 -1.42
N LEU A 47 -2.92 -15.23 -2.22
CA LEU A 47 -3.82 -16.38 -2.24
C LEU A 47 -3.08 -17.65 -2.65
N ILE A 48 -2.25 -17.60 -3.69
CA ILE A 48 -1.45 -18.76 -4.15
C ILE A 48 -0.46 -19.18 -3.06
N VAL A 49 0.25 -18.23 -2.44
CA VAL A 49 1.25 -18.48 -1.40
C VAL A 49 0.61 -18.94 -0.08
N SER A 50 -0.66 -18.61 0.17
CA SER A 50 -1.37 -19.03 1.38
C SER A 50 -1.50 -20.55 1.50
N VAL A 51 -1.54 -21.28 0.36
CA VAL A 51 -1.63 -22.74 0.34
C VAL A 51 -0.40 -23.41 0.96
N PRO A 52 0.84 -23.19 0.47
CA PRO A 52 2.02 -23.75 1.12
C PRO A 52 2.24 -23.20 2.53
N LEU A 53 1.88 -21.94 2.80
CA LEU A 53 1.94 -21.38 4.16
C LEU A 53 1.06 -22.16 5.14
N TYR A 54 -0.18 -22.50 4.74
CA TYR A 54 -1.09 -23.29 5.56
C TYR A 54 -0.49 -24.66 5.91
N PHE A 55 0.04 -25.38 4.91
CA PHE A 55 0.70 -26.66 5.15
C PHE A 55 1.92 -26.52 6.08
N GLY A 56 2.73 -25.46 5.91
CA GLY A 56 3.86 -25.18 6.79
C GLY A 56 3.44 -24.91 8.24
N VAL A 57 2.35 -24.17 8.45
CA VAL A 57 1.79 -23.91 9.79
C VAL A 57 1.29 -25.19 10.43
N VAL A 58 0.52 -26.02 9.71
CA VAL A 58 -0.02 -27.29 10.22
C VAL A 58 1.10 -28.27 10.59
N GLN A 59 2.18 -28.33 9.79
CA GLN A 59 3.33 -29.19 10.08
C GLN A 59 4.18 -28.69 11.26
N SER A 60 4.03 -27.42 11.68
CA SER A 60 4.80 -26.81 12.76
C SER A 60 4.14 -26.97 14.14
N GLU A 61 3.30 -28.00 14.31
CA GLU A 61 2.61 -28.30 15.56
C GLU A 61 3.60 -28.40 16.73
N GLY A 62 3.29 -27.74 17.86
CA GLY A 62 4.18 -27.64 19.03
C GLY A 62 5.22 -26.50 18.98
N ASN A 63 5.37 -25.77 17.87
CA ASN A 63 6.26 -24.61 17.76
C ASN A 63 5.54 -23.30 17.36
N GLN A 64 4.22 -23.26 17.55
CA GLN A 64 3.35 -22.18 17.08
C GLN A 64 3.73 -20.81 17.68
N ASP A 65 4.11 -20.75 18.96
CA ASP A 65 4.51 -19.50 19.61
C ASP A 65 5.75 -18.87 18.96
N ARG A 66 6.75 -19.70 18.62
CA ARG A 66 7.97 -19.25 17.94
C ARG A 66 7.68 -18.78 16.52
N LEU A 67 6.83 -19.52 15.82
CA LEU A 67 6.38 -19.16 14.48
C LEU A 67 5.62 -17.83 14.51
N LEU A 68 4.71 -17.65 15.46
CA LEU A 68 3.95 -16.42 15.65
C LEU A 68 4.85 -15.22 15.91
N MET A 69 5.80 -15.34 16.85
CA MET A 69 6.77 -14.27 17.15
C MET A 69 7.63 -13.90 15.93
N GLY A 70 8.09 -14.91 15.18
CA GLY A 70 8.82 -14.69 13.94
C GLY A 70 7.99 -13.97 12.87
N MET A 71 6.73 -14.36 12.69
CA MET A 71 5.83 -13.73 11.72
C MET A 71 5.47 -12.30 12.12
N ILE A 72 5.15 -12.04 13.39
CA ILE A 72 4.89 -10.67 13.89
C ILE A 72 6.10 -9.77 13.68
N GLY A 73 7.31 -10.27 13.99
CA GLY A 73 8.55 -9.52 13.73
C GLY A 73 8.73 -9.19 12.25
N PHE A 74 8.49 -10.15 11.37
CA PHE A 74 8.59 -9.93 9.92
C PHE A 74 7.52 -8.97 9.38
N VAL A 75 6.28 -9.07 9.87
CA VAL A 75 5.19 -8.12 9.58
C VAL A 75 5.59 -6.71 10.02
N ALA A 76 6.17 -6.56 11.21
CA ALA A 76 6.61 -5.26 11.71
C ALA A 76 7.72 -4.66 10.82
N VAL A 77 8.72 -5.44 10.43
CA VAL A 77 9.84 -4.97 9.59
C VAL A 77 9.35 -4.60 8.18
N THR A 78 8.60 -5.49 7.52
CA THR A 78 8.10 -5.25 6.16
C THR A 78 7.07 -4.12 6.11
N GLY A 79 6.16 -4.07 7.08
CA GLY A 79 5.18 -3.00 7.21
C GLY A 79 5.82 -1.64 7.51
N SER A 80 6.79 -1.59 8.43
CA SER A 80 7.51 -0.34 8.74
C SER A 80 8.35 0.14 7.57
N GLY A 81 9.05 -0.76 6.88
CA GLY A 81 9.86 -0.40 5.72
C GLY A 81 9.00 0.08 4.54
N TRP A 82 7.85 -0.55 4.30
CA TRP A 82 6.86 -0.07 3.32
C TRP A 82 6.40 1.34 3.68
N TYR A 83 6.00 1.57 4.93
CA TYR A 83 5.58 2.89 5.41
C TYR A 83 6.67 3.95 5.23
N VAL A 84 7.92 3.67 5.62
CA VAL A 84 9.03 4.63 5.50
C VAL A 84 9.31 5.01 4.04
N LEU A 85 9.24 4.06 3.11
CA LEU A 85 9.45 4.36 1.69
C LEU A 85 8.29 5.16 1.10
N SER A 86 7.05 4.90 1.52
CA SER A 86 5.90 5.71 1.10
C SER A 86 6.04 7.18 1.52
N PHE A 87 6.63 7.48 2.68
CA PHE A 87 6.84 8.86 3.17
C PHE A 87 8.20 9.48 2.84
N GLY A 88 9.15 8.70 2.35
CA GLY A 88 10.46 9.23 1.96
C GLY A 88 10.28 10.17 0.77
N GLY A 89 10.89 11.36 0.80
CA GLY A 89 10.91 12.24 -0.36
C GLY A 89 11.71 11.61 -1.50
N ILE A 90 11.06 10.81 -2.35
CA ILE A 90 11.73 10.05 -3.42
C ILE A 90 11.95 10.97 -4.63
N PRO A 91 13.20 11.11 -5.11
CA PRO A 91 13.47 11.86 -6.34
C PRO A 91 12.69 11.25 -7.51
N ALA A 92 12.04 12.07 -8.34
CA ALA A 92 11.16 11.61 -9.42
C ALA A 92 11.81 10.57 -10.37
N LYS A 93 13.11 10.69 -10.64
CA LYS A 93 13.87 9.73 -11.46
C LYS A 93 13.94 8.31 -10.86
N LEU A 94 13.58 8.14 -9.59
CA LEU A 94 13.57 6.89 -8.85
C LEU A 94 12.14 6.46 -8.46
N LEU A 95 11.11 7.20 -8.86
CA LEU A 95 9.73 6.96 -8.43
C LEU A 95 9.24 5.58 -8.89
N ASP A 96 9.50 5.20 -10.15
CA ASP A 96 9.11 3.89 -10.67
C ASP A 96 9.78 2.75 -9.91
N ALA A 97 11.09 2.87 -9.64
CA ALA A 97 11.84 1.88 -8.86
C ALA A 97 11.34 1.79 -7.42
N ALA A 98 11.01 2.93 -6.80
CA ALA A 98 10.44 2.94 -5.47
C ALA A 98 9.05 2.32 -5.40
N MET A 99 8.20 2.59 -6.38
CA MET A 99 6.86 1.99 -6.50
C MET A 99 6.94 0.46 -6.70
N GLU A 100 7.97 -0.03 -7.38
CA GLU A 100 8.22 -1.46 -7.51
C GLU A 100 8.68 -2.08 -6.18
N ILE A 101 9.61 -1.41 -5.46
CA ILE A 101 10.05 -1.88 -4.14
C ILE A 101 8.89 -1.88 -3.15
N THR A 102 8.10 -0.80 -3.08
CA THR A 102 6.93 -0.73 -2.18
C THR A 102 5.90 -1.81 -2.50
N PHE A 103 5.72 -2.17 -3.78
CA PHE A 103 4.88 -3.30 -4.18
C PHE A 103 5.38 -4.64 -3.62
N TYR A 104 6.69 -4.93 -3.71
CA TYR A 104 7.25 -6.17 -3.16
C TYR A 104 7.20 -6.19 -1.64
N MET A 105 7.45 -5.06 -0.98
CA MET A 105 7.35 -4.93 0.48
C MET A 105 5.91 -5.12 0.95
N TRP A 106 4.95 -4.50 0.26
CA TRP A 106 3.52 -4.70 0.49
C TRP A 106 3.13 -6.17 0.34
N THR A 107 3.52 -6.81 -0.76
CA THR A 107 3.20 -8.24 -0.99
C THR A 107 3.82 -9.13 0.08
N SER A 108 5.07 -8.85 0.49
CA SER A 108 5.73 -9.57 1.58
C SER A 108 5.00 -9.37 2.92
N PHE A 109 4.56 -8.14 3.21
CA PHE A 109 3.76 -7.81 4.38
C PHE A 109 2.44 -8.57 4.39
N VAL A 110 1.69 -8.58 3.28
CA VAL A 110 0.41 -9.28 3.19
C VAL A 110 0.62 -10.79 3.39
N CYS A 111 1.61 -11.40 2.72
CA CYS A 111 1.92 -12.82 2.90
C CYS A 111 2.25 -13.16 4.38
N ALA A 112 3.07 -12.34 5.05
CA ALA A 112 3.43 -12.55 6.44
C ALA A 112 2.25 -12.33 7.40
N LEU A 113 1.39 -11.36 7.10
CA LEU A 113 0.15 -11.12 7.84
C LEU A 113 -0.83 -12.29 7.65
N THR A 114 -0.92 -12.86 6.44
CA THR A 114 -1.69 -14.09 6.18
C THR A 114 -1.13 -15.26 6.97
N ALA A 115 0.19 -15.47 6.96
CA ALA A 115 0.82 -16.51 7.78
C ALA A 115 0.52 -16.33 9.28
N THR A 116 0.58 -15.10 9.78
CA THR A 116 0.20 -14.74 11.15
C THR A 116 -1.24 -15.13 11.44
N LEU A 117 -2.19 -14.77 10.56
CA LEU A 117 -3.60 -15.17 10.70
C LEU A 117 -3.74 -16.70 10.73
N LEU A 118 -3.06 -17.42 9.84
CA LEU A 118 -3.10 -18.88 9.78
C LEU A 118 -2.59 -19.54 11.06
N VAL A 119 -1.57 -18.98 11.71
CA VAL A 119 -1.11 -19.45 13.03
C VAL A 119 -2.14 -19.13 14.11
N LEU A 120 -2.72 -17.92 14.10
CA LEU A 120 -3.71 -17.52 15.11
C LEU A 120 -4.97 -18.38 15.05
N ILE A 121 -5.46 -18.76 13.86
CA ILE A 121 -6.65 -19.62 13.76
C ILE A 121 -6.42 -21.05 14.27
N THR A 122 -5.17 -21.54 14.32
CA THR A 122 -4.85 -22.86 14.92
C THR A 122 -4.66 -22.77 16.43
N MET A 123 -4.31 -21.59 16.96
CA MET A 123 -4.12 -21.36 18.39
C MET A 123 -5.40 -20.93 19.12
N PHE A 124 -6.31 -20.23 18.44
CA PHE A 124 -7.51 -19.65 19.04
C PHE A 124 -8.78 -20.43 18.66
N PRO A 125 -9.77 -20.52 19.57
CA PRO A 125 -11.02 -21.22 19.29
C PRO A 125 -11.82 -20.52 18.17
N PRO A 126 -12.68 -21.25 17.43
CA PRO A 126 -13.45 -20.69 16.31
C PRO A 126 -14.27 -19.44 16.63
N LEU A 127 -14.70 -19.28 17.89
CA LEU A 127 -15.43 -18.10 18.35
C LEU A 127 -14.61 -16.80 18.22
N CYS A 128 -13.28 -16.88 18.25
CA CYS A 128 -12.38 -15.73 18.10
C CYS A 128 -12.11 -15.38 16.64
N TRP A 129 -12.35 -16.30 15.69
CA TRP A 129 -11.98 -16.13 14.29
C TRP A 129 -12.61 -14.90 13.63
N PRO A 130 -13.91 -14.55 13.85
CA PRO A 130 -14.48 -13.35 13.26
C PRO A 130 -13.71 -12.07 13.60
N ALA A 131 -13.26 -11.93 14.85
CA ALA A 131 -12.45 -10.78 15.27
C ALA A 131 -11.08 -10.78 14.57
N LEU A 132 -10.43 -11.93 14.46
CA LEU A 132 -9.15 -12.08 13.75
C LEU A 132 -9.27 -11.70 12.26
N PHE A 133 -10.33 -12.17 11.58
CA PHE A 133 -10.60 -11.82 10.19
C PHE A 133 -10.89 -10.33 10.00
N ILE A 134 -11.61 -9.70 10.94
CA ILE A 134 -11.86 -8.25 10.89
C ILE A 134 -10.54 -7.48 11.00
N ILE A 135 -9.65 -7.86 11.92
CA ILE A 135 -8.34 -7.21 12.08
C ILE A 135 -7.49 -7.41 10.82
N TYR A 136 -7.43 -8.64 10.31
CA TYR A 136 -6.67 -8.99 9.10
C TYR A 136 -7.15 -8.21 7.87
N LEU A 137 -8.45 -8.27 7.57
CA LEU A 137 -9.03 -7.56 6.42
C LEU A 137 -8.95 -6.04 6.62
N GLY A 138 -9.14 -5.55 7.84
CA GLY A 138 -8.99 -4.15 8.19
C GLY A 138 -7.59 -3.62 7.90
N ALA A 139 -6.55 -4.36 8.30
CA ALA A 139 -5.16 -4.01 8.02
C ALA A 139 -4.86 -4.00 6.51
N ILE A 140 -5.33 -5.02 5.77
CA ILE A 140 -5.13 -5.08 4.31
C ILE A 140 -5.85 -3.93 3.61
N PHE A 141 -7.14 -3.72 3.90
CA PHE A 141 -7.94 -2.70 3.23
C PHE A 141 -7.47 -1.29 3.55
N SER A 142 -7.13 -1.02 4.82
CA SER A 142 -6.57 0.28 5.21
C SER A 142 -5.23 0.54 4.53
N GLY A 143 -4.35 -0.47 4.46
CA GLY A 143 -3.07 -0.34 3.77
C GLY A 143 -3.22 -0.04 2.27
N MET A 144 -4.13 -0.73 1.59
CA MET A 144 -4.44 -0.48 0.17
C MET A 144 -5.05 0.90 -0.10
N GLN A 145 -5.98 1.34 0.75
CA GLN A 145 -6.57 2.67 0.66
C GLN A 145 -5.53 3.76 0.92
N TYR A 146 -4.67 3.54 1.91
CA TYR A 146 -3.59 4.44 2.28
C TYR A 146 -2.59 4.58 1.11
N ASP A 147 -2.05 3.48 0.59
CA ASP A 147 -1.11 3.44 -0.53
C ASP A 147 -1.64 4.18 -1.77
N THR A 148 -2.90 3.91 -2.12
CA THR A 148 -3.54 4.55 -3.28
C THR A 148 -3.74 6.05 -3.06
N THR A 149 -4.12 6.44 -1.84
CA THR A 149 -4.30 7.85 -1.48
C THR A 149 -2.98 8.59 -1.51
N ASP A 150 -1.93 7.97 -1.01
CA ASP A 150 -0.59 8.54 -0.94
C ASP A 150 0.02 8.72 -2.34
N GLY A 151 -0.06 7.70 -3.19
CA GLY A 151 0.39 7.80 -4.57
C GLY A 151 -0.36 8.88 -5.38
N MET A 152 -1.64 9.11 -5.10
CA MET A 152 -2.38 10.24 -5.71
C MET A 152 -1.92 11.62 -5.20
N LYS A 153 -1.39 11.72 -3.98
CA LYS A 153 -0.83 12.98 -3.43
C LYS A 153 0.53 13.30 -4.03
N ILE A 154 1.40 12.32 -4.18
CA ILE A 154 2.76 12.52 -4.73
C ILE A 154 2.71 13.20 -6.10
N GLY A 155 1.76 12.81 -6.98
CA GLY A 155 1.61 13.46 -8.28
C GLY A 155 1.14 14.93 -8.21
N LEU A 156 0.37 15.30 -7.19
CA LEU A 156 -0.06 16.67 -6.96
C LEU A 156 1.11 17.52 -6.43
N ASP A 157 1.84 17.00 -5.44
CA ASP A 157 2.99 17.67 -4.84
C ASP A 157 4.11 17.89 -5.86
N GLU A 158 4.33 16.93 -6.77
CA GLU A 158 5.28 17.09 -7.87
C GLU A 158 4.85 18.21 -8.84
N THR A 159 3.58 18.25 -9.22
CA THR A 159 3.05 19.26 -10.14
C THR A 159 3.19 20.66 -9.52
N LEU A 160 2.86 20.78 -8.23
CA LEU A 160 3.04 22.00 -7.46
C LEU A 160 4.52 22.40 -7.34
N GLN A 161 5.42 21.44 -7.12
CA GLN A 161 6.86 21.71 -7.03
C GLN A 161 7.44 22.17 -8.37
N ARG A 162 7.03 21.57 -9.50
CA ARG A 162 7.45 21.99 -10.84
C ARG A 162 6.95 23.39 -11.17
N HIS A 163 5.69 23.68 -10.87
CA HIS A 163 5.13 25.03 -11.04
C HIS A 163 5.81 26.06 -10.13
N SER A 164 6.08 25.71 -8.87
CA SER A 164 6.80 26.57 -7.93
C SER A 164 8.22 26.87 -8.42
N ARG A 165 8.97 25.88 -8.90
CA ARG A 165 10.31 26.09 -9.48
C ARG A 165 10.28 26.93 -10.76
N ALA A 166 9.30 26.71 -11.63
CA ALA A 166 9.12 27.52 -12.83
C ALA A 166 8.77 28.97 -12.49
N ALA A 167 7.90 29.18 -11.50
CA ALA A 167 7.54 30.49 -10.98
C ALA A 167 8.75 31.20 -10.36
N LEU A 168 9.54 30.53 -9.53
CA LEU A 168 10.78 31.07 -8.98
C LEU A 168 11.79 31.48 -10.06
N GLN A 169 11.93 30.68 -11.13
CA GLN A 169 12.78 31.04 -12.27
C GLN A 169 12.25 32.24 -13.05
N TYR A 170 10.93 32.34 -13.22
CA TYR A 170 10.28 33.50 -13.83
C TYR A 170 10.49 34.76 -12.98
N TYR A 171 10.21 34.72 -11.68
CA TYR A 171 10.42 35.83 -10.76
C TYR A 171 11.89 36.28 -10.76
N LYS A 172 12.83 35.34 -10.76
CA LYS A 172 14.26 35.66 -10.89
C LYS A 172 14.61 36.36 -12.20
N ARG A 173 13.95 36.03 -13.31
CA ARG A 173 14.15 36.70 -14.61
C ARG A 173 13.56 38.10 -14.63
N GLU A 174 12.42 38.30 -13.98
CA GLU A 174 11.72 39.58 -13.88
C GLU A 174 12.25 40.48 -12.75
N GLY A 175 13.25 40.03 -11.99
CA GLY A 175 13.80 40.77 -10.84
C GLY A 175 12.85 40.85 -9.65
N ILE A 176 11.85 39.97 -9.58
CA ILE A 176 10.92 39.85 -8.45
C ILE A 176 11.55 38.89 -7.44
N HIS A 177 11.71 39.34 -6.20
CA HIS A 177 12.22 38.53 -5.08
C HIS A 177 11.06 38.20 -4.13
N PRO A 178 10.44 37.01 -4.24
CA PRO A 178 9.26 36.67 -3.44
C PRO A 178 9.55 36.53 -1.95
N ASP A 179 10.81 36.31 -1.60
CA ASP A 179 11.29 36.06 -0.25
C ASP A 179 11.73 37.35 0.48
N GLU A 180 11.75 38.49 -0.23
CA GLU A 180 11.95 39.80 0.39
C GLU A 180 10.63 40.22 1.02
N GLU A 181 10.37 39.72 2.23
CA GLU A 181 9.41 40.36 3.13
C GLU A 181 9.77 41.85 3.19
N ARG A 182 8.82 42.70 2.77
CA ARG A 182 8.87 44.13 3.03
C ARG A 182 8.93 44.31 4.54
N ASN A 183 10.14 44.47 5.05
CA ASN A 183 10.39 45.10 6.34
C ASN A 183 9.99 46.58 6.19
N GLU A 184 8.69 46.85 6.17
CA GLU A 184 8.11 48.18 6.43
C GLU A 184 7.75 48.28 7.92
#